data_AF-A0A7S2DKI4-F1
#
_entry.id   AF-A0A7S2DKI4-F1
#
_cell.length_a   1.000
_cell.length_b   1.000
_cell.length_c   1.000
_cell.angle_alpha   90.00
_cell.angle_beta   90.00
_cell.angle_gamma   90.00
#
_symmetry.space_group_name_H-M   'P 1'
#
loop_
_entity.id
_entity.type
_entity.pdbx_description
1 polymer ?
#
loop_
_entity_poly.entity_id
_entity_poly.type
_entity_poly.pdbx_seq_one_letter_code
_entity_poly.pdbx_strand_id
1 'polypeptide(L)'
;PWPTEDPFLFSVHHDDNFPAGNDDLGPATSLRGRNIGADFANKDGWNMYHGETVPGFPKHPHRGFETVTIARSGLVDHSDSLGAAGRFGGGDVQWMTAGKGVEHCEMFPLLDQEGSNRLELFQIWLNLPAKSKMVPPFFAMLWSHEIPHLKLPGVEVAAVCGQGYTEDSPPPPPPHSWASEPGAHLGILTIKLEPGATWTLPAAPSIIA
;
A
#
# COMPACT_ATOMS: atom_id res chain seq x y z
N PRO A 1 3.13 5.20 12.93
CA PRO A 1 4.14 4.46 12.13
C PRO A 1 4.80 3.36 12.95
N TRP A 2 5.13 2.25 12.31
CA TRP A 2 5.88 1.16 12.93
C TRP A 2 7.39 1.40 12.85
N PRO A 3 8.16 0.95 13.85
CA PRO A 3 9.61 0.85 13.72
C PRO A 3 9.98 -0.04 12.55
N THR A 4 10.97 0.38 11.77
CA THR A 4 11.48 -0.36 10.61
C THR A 4 13.00 -0.49 10.68
N GLU A 5 13.54 -1.49 9.99
CA GLU A 5 14.97 -1.68 9.76
C GLU A 5 15.30 -1.40 8.30
N ASP A 6 16.54 -0.99 8.01
CA ASP A 6 16.99 -0.81 6.63
C ASP A 6 16.75 -2.08 5.80
N PRO A 7 16.28 -1.96 4.54
CA PRO A 7 16.06 -0.73 3.76
C PRO A 7 14.66 -0.10 3.93
N PHE A 8 13.84 -0.53 4.88
CA PHE A 8 12.50 0.03 5.08
C PHE A 8 12.58 1.33 5.88
N LEU A 9 12.10 2.42 5.28
CA LEU A 9 12.16 3.76 5.85
C LEU A 9 10.95 4.09 6.73
N PHE A 10 9.80 3.53 6.37
CA PHE A 10 8.53 3.86 6.98
C PHE A 10 7.54 2.73 6.72
N SER A 11 6.71 2.43 7.71
CA SER A 11 5.55 1.58 7.54
C SER A 11 4.39 2.14 8.35
N VAL A 12 3.23 2.23 7.73
CA VAL A 12 1.99 2.66 8.37
C VAL A 12 0.85 1.73 7.97
N HIS A 13 -0.03 1.51 8.94
CA HIS A 13 -1.27 0.78 8.77
C HIS A 13 -2.41 1.79 8.92
N HIS A 14 -3.23 1.89 7.89
CA HIS A 14 -4.44 2.69 7.86
C HIS A 14 -5.63 1.75 7.94
N ASP A 15 -6.44 1.89 9.00
CA ASP A 15 -7.58 1.05 9.28
C ASP A 15 -8.75 1.93 9.73
N ASP A 16 -9.62 2.25 8.78
CA ASP A 16 -10.66 3.26 8.94
C ASP A 16 -12.03 2.68 8.60
N ASN A 17 -12.94 2.76 9.56
CA ASN A 17 -14.36 2.43 9.38
C ASN A 17 -15.11 3.68 8.92
N PHE A 18 -14.88 4.12 7.68
CA PHE A 18 -15.58 5.29 7.13
C PHE A 18 -17.10 5.05 7.07
N PRO A 19 -17.90 6.10 7.30
CA PRO A 19 -19.36 6.03 7.20
C PRO A 19 -19.80 5.95 5.73
N ALA A 20 -21.11 6.06 5.51
CA ALA A 20 -21.67 6.28 4.19
C ALA A 20 -21.04 7.49 3.50
N GLY A 21 -20.87 7.38 2.18
CA GLY A 21 -20.39 8.43 1.31
C GLY A 21 -21.50 9.40 0.90
N ASN A 22 -21.11 10.58 0.42
CA ASN A 22 -21.99 11.57 -0.20
C ASN A 22 -21.67 11.72 -1.70
N ASP A 23 -22.35 12.65 -2.38
CA ASP A 23 -22.16 12.89 -3.82
C ASP A 23 -20.76 13.41 -4.19
N ASP A 24 -20.03 13.97 -3.22
CA ASP A 24 -18.66 14.45 -3.37
C ASP A 24 -17.60 13.39 -3.00
N LEU A 25 -18.03 12.12 -2.83
CA LEU A 25 -17.19 10.98 -2.43
C LEU A 25 -16.58 11.13 -1.02
N GLY A 26 -17.08 12.07 -0.23
CA GLY A 26 -16.67 12.33 1.15
C GLY A 26 -17.66 11.74 2.17
N PRO A 27 -17.41 11.89 3.48
CA PRO A 27 -18.29 11.35 4.52
C PRO A 27 -19.66 12.03 4.52
N ALA A 28 -20.75 11.25 4.50
CA ALA A 28 -22.13 11.72 4.72
C ALA A 28 -22.44 11.98 6.21
N THR A 29 -21.49 12.55 6.94
CA THR A 29 -21.62 12.90 8.37
C THR A 29 -20.91 14.19 8.67
N SER A 30 -21.17 14.77 9.85
CA SER A 30 -20.54 16.02 10.25
C SER A 30 -19.04 15.86 10.50
N LEU A 31 -18.24 16.74 9.88
CA LEU A 31 -16.81 16.86 10.15
C LEU A 31 -16.48 17.75 11.37
N ARG A 32 -17.50 18.22 12.10
CA ARG A 32 -17.31 19.14 13.24
C ARG A 32 -16.41 18.53 14.31
N GLY A 33 -15.40 19.30 14.72
CA GLY A 33 -14.46 18.89 15.76
C GLY A 33 -13.30 18.02 15.25
N ARG A 34 -13.21 17.80 13.94
CA ARG A 34 -12.02 17.23 13.27
C ARG A 34 -11.07 18.35 12.85
N ASN A 35 -9.78 18.07 12.85
CA ASN A 35 -8.74 18.99 12.38
C ASN A 35 -8.52 18.80 10.87
N ILE A 36 -9.43 19.33 10.04
CA ILE A 36 -9.41 19.10 8.59
C ILE A 36 -8.09 19.57 7.96
N GLY A 37 -7.55 18.75 7.05
CA GLY A 37 -6.21 18.90 6.47
C GLY A 37 -5.07 18.30 7.32
N ALA A 38 -5.35 17.90 8.57
CA ALA A 38 -4.43 17.16 9.43
C ALA A 38 -5.18 16.36 10.52
N ASP A 39 -6.17 15.56 10.10
CA ASP A 39 -7.01 14.74 10.98
C ASP A 39 -6.42 13.34 11.10
N PHE A 40 -5.73 13.08 12.21
CA PHE A 40 -5.09 11.79 12.52
C PHE A 40 -5.52 11.24 13.88
N ALA A 41 -6.60 11.79 14.46
CA ALA A 41 -7.04 11.48 15.83
C ALA A 41 -7.84 10.18 15.95
N ASN A 42 -8.13 9.52 14.82
CA ASN A 42 -9.00 8.35 14.69
C ASN A 42 -10.36 8.54 15.38
N LYS A 43 -10.91 9.75 15.26
CA LYS A 43 -12.19 10.08 15.86
C LYS A 43 -13.28 9.23 15.21
N ASP A 44 -14.12 8.58 16.01
CA ASP A 44 -15.21 7.72 15.56
C ASP A 44 -14.75 6.52 14.70
N GLY A 45 -13.46 6.14 14.80
CA GLY A 45 -12.89 4.98 14.10
C GLY A 45 -12.46 5.23 12.65
N TRP A 46 -12.30 6.50 12.24
CA TRP A 46 -11.76 6.87 10.93
C TRP A 46 -11.14 8.28 10.92
N ASN A 47 -10.34 8.58 9.89
CA ASN A 47 -9.57 9.82 9.72
C ASN A 47 -9.81 10.50 8.36
N MET A 48 -9.88 11.83 8.32
CA MET A 48 -9.76 12.57 7.04
C MET A 48 -8.32 12.63 6.51
N TYR A 49 -7.32 12.35 7.37
CA TYR A 49 -5.90 12.52 7.05
C TYR A 49 -5.60 13.97 6.62
N HIS A 50 -5.06 14.14 5.42
CA HIS A 50 -4.80 15.45 4.83
C HIS A 50 -5.92 15.90 3.89
N GLY A 51 -6.98 15.09 3.73
CA GLY A 51 -8.13 15.40 2.91
C GLY A 51 -9.04 16.48 3.51
N GLU A 52 -9.70 17.24 2.64
CA GLU A 52 -10.70 18.24 3.01
C GLU A 52 -12.13 17.78 2.73
N THR A 53 -12.37 17.30 1.50
CA THR A 53 -13.67 16.76 1.05
C THR A 53 -13.65 15.23 1.06
N VAL A 54 -12.68 14.65 0.36
CA VAL A 54 -12.43 13.21 0.31
C VAL A 54 -11.28 12.90 1.26
N PRO A 55 -11.38 11.87 2.12
CA PRO A 55 -10.27 11.45 2.97
C PRO A 55 -9.03 11.06 2.14
N GLY A 56 -7.84 11.20 2.72
CA GLY A 56 -6.61 10.68 2.12
C GLY A 56 -5.47 11.69 2.06
N PHE A 57 -4.62 11.54 1.06
CA PHE A 57 -3.35 12.24 0.91
C PHE A 57 -3.37 13.04 -0.40
N PRO A 58 -3.68 14.34 -0.35
CA PRO A 58 -3.68 15.21 -1.52
C PRO A 58 -2.25 15.36 -2.07
N LYS A 59 -2.11 16.13 -3.16
CA LYS A 59 -0.84 16.29 -3.88
C LYS A 59 0.37 16.52 -2.96
N HIS A 60 1.35 15.61 -3.01
CA HIS A 60 2.59 15.71 -2.25
C HIS A 60 3.77 15.09 -3.02
N PRO A 61 5.02 15.51 -2.74
CA PRO A 61 6.20 15.01 -3.45
C PRO A 61 6.89 13.84 -2.73
N HIS A 62 7.50 12.95 -3.51
CA HIS A 62 8.46 11.95 -3.06
C HIS A 62 9.73 11.94 -3.93
N ARG A 63 10.86 11.51 -3.36
CA ARG A 63 12.14 11.38 -4.07
C ARG A 63 13.09 10.41 -3.35
N GLY A 64 13.80 9.58 -4.13
CA GLY A 64 14.94 8.78 -3.64
C GLY A 64 14.58 7.48 -2.92
N PHE A 65 13.31 7.09 -2.93
CA PHE A 65 12.77 5.85 -2.37
C PHE A 65 11.56 5.37 -3.19
N GLU A 66 10.92 4.29 -2.75
CA GLU A 66 9.72 3.70 -3.35
C GLU A 66 8.58 3.65 -2.33
N THR A 67 7.34 3.73 -2.79
CA THR A 67 6.16 3.45 -1.97
C THR A 67 5.51 2.14 -2.44
N VAL A 68 5.13 1.30 -1.48
CA VAL A 68 4.35 0.09 -1.71
C VAL A 68 3.05 0.23 -0.91
N THR A 69 1.93 0.43 -1.60
CA THR A 69 0.60 0.59 -1.01
C THR A 69 -0.20 -0.69 -1.25
N ILE A 70 -0.48 -1.45 -0.19
CA ILE A 70 -1.25 -2.70 -0.22
C ILE A 70 -2.67 -2.42 0.28
N ALA A 71 -3.64 -2.35 -0.63
CA ALA A 71 -5.03 -1.99 -0.30
C ALA A 71 -5.87 -3.24 -0.01
N ARG A 72 -5.91 -3.68 1.27
CA ARG A 72 -6.58 -4.90 1.71
C ARG A 72 -8.10 -4.82 1.64
N SER A 73 -8.67 -3.67 1.95
CA SER A 73 -10.11 -3.40 1.89
C SER A 73 -10.33 -1.94 1.55
N GLY A 74 -11.48 -1.63 0.95
CA GLY A 74 -11.76 -0.29 0.43
C GLY A 74 -11.04 -0.01 -0.88
N LEU A 75 -11.06 1.26 -1.28
CA LEU A 75 -10.58 1.73 -2.56
C LEU A 75 -9.65 2.92 -2.37
N VAL A 76 -8.63 3.00 -3.21
CA VAL A 76 -7.67 4.10 -3.29
C VAL A 76 -7.67 4.65 -4.70
N ASP A 77 -7.85 5.96 -4.84
CA ASP A 77 -7.66 6.72 -6.07
C ASP A 77 -6.27 7.32 -6.07
N HIS A 78 -5.43 6.87 -7.00
CA HIS A 78 -4.11 7.43 -7.26
C HIS A 78 -4.12 8.33 -8.48
N SER A 79 -3.34 9.41 -8.43
CA SER A 79 -2.89 10.11 -9.63
C SER A 79 -1.50 10.72 -9.44
N ASP A 80 -0.71 10.80 -10.50
CA ASP A 80 0.65 11.35 -10.42
C ASP A 80 1.07 12.24 -11.61
N SER A 81 2.20 12.90 -11.40
CA SER A 81 2.85 13.81 -12.37
C SER A 81 3.38 13.13 -13.65
N LEU A 82 3.40 11.79 -13.73
CA LEU A 82 3.68 11.07 -14.98
C LEU A 82 2.41 10.87 -15.82
N GLY A 83 1.25 11.22 -15.26
CA GLY A 83 -0.05 11.01 -15.89
C GLY A 83 -0.67 9.65 -15.59
N ALA A 84 -0.08 8.85 -14.68
CA ALA A 84 -0.75 7.64 -14.22
C ALA A 84 -1.91 8.03 -13.30
N ALA A 85 -3.04 7.37 -13.47
CA ALA A 85 -4.19 7.49 -12.60
C ALA A 85 -4.92 6.14 -12.55
N GLY A 86 -5.45 5.79 -11.39
CA GLY A 86 -6.11 4.50 -11.22
C GLY A 86 -6.83 4.41 -9.89
N ARG A 87 -7.86 3.57 -9.87
CA ARG A 87 -8.55 3.15 -8.65
C ARG A 87 -8.21 1.70 -8.38
N PHE A 88 -7.73 1.39 -7.18
CA PHE A 88 -7.31 0.03 -6.82
C PHE A 88 -7.78 -0.34 -5.40
N GLY A 89 -7.88 -1.65 -5.13
CA GLY A 89 -8.38 -2.14 -3.83
C GLY A 89 -8.51 -3.66 -3.77
N GLY A 90 -9.10 -4.17 -2.70
CA GLY A 90 -9.45 -5.60 -2.60
C GLY A 90 -8.27 -6.57 -2.68
N GLY A 91 -7.08 -6.14 -2.27
CA GLY A 91 -5.83 -6.91 -2.31
C GLY A 91 -4.82 -6.40 -3.32
N ASP A 92 -5.19 -5.46 -4.18
CA ASP A 92 -4.28 -4.84 -5.15
C ASP A 92 -3.11 -4.12 -4.45
N VAL A 93 -1.97 -4.09 -5.14
CA VAL A 93 -0.77 -3.39 -4.69
C VAL A 93 -0.32 -2.38 -5.72
N GLN A 94 -0.16 -1.14 -5.28
CA GLN A 94 0.57 -0.12 -6.01
C GLN A 94 2.04 -0.13 -5.56
N TRP A 95 2.98 -0.22 -6.51
CA TRP A 95 4.41 -0.07 -6.24
C TRP A 95 4.98 1.04 -7.12
N MET A 96 5.34 2.16 -6.47
CA MET A 96 5.84 3.35 -7.14
C MET A 96 7.30 3.61 -6.76
N THR A 97 8.18 3.65 -7.75
CA THR A 97 9.55 4.18 -7.59
C THR A 97 9.49 5.69 -7.76
N ALA A 98 9.77 6.46 -6.70
CA ALA A 98 9.82 7.93 -6.82
C ALA A 98 11.07 8.42 -7.56
N GLY A 99 12.20 7.73 -7.40
CA GLY A 99 13.45 8.02 -8.11
C GLY A 99 13.87 9.48 -7.98
N LYS A 100 14.16 10.15 -9.10
CA LYS A 100 14.54 11.57 -9.15
C LYS A 100 13.44 12.55 -8.73
N GLY A 101 12.18 12.10 -8.60
CA GLY A 101 11.07 12.90 -8.06
C GLY A 101 9.75 12.62 -8.76
N VAL A 102 8.69 12.47 -7.97
CA VAL A 102 7.29 12.37 -8.42
C VAL A 102 6.39 13.19 -7.48
N GLU A 103 5.44 13.93 -8.03
CA GLU A 103 4.30 14.45 -7.26
C GLU A 103 3.10 13.55 -7.51
N HIS A 104 2.40 13.17 -6.44
CA HIS A 104 1.25 12.26 -6.52
C HIS A 104 0.21 12.54 -5.42
N CYS A 105 -0.97 11.92 -5.52
CA CYS A 105 -1.98 11.89 -4.48
C CYS A 105 -2.61 10.50 -4.37
N GLU A 106 -3.07 10.15 -3.17
CA GLU A 106 -3.76 8.89 -2.85
C GLU A 106 -5.01 9.25 -2.03
N MET A 107 -6.18 9.26 -2.67
CA MET A 107 -7.46 9.66 -2.07
C MET A 107 -8.33 8.43 -1.81
N PHE A 108 -9.21 8.48 -0.81
CA PHE A 108 -10.06 7.35 -0.40
C PHE A 108 -11.53 7.65 -0.69
N PRO A 109 -12.01 7.37 -1.91
CA PRO A 109 -13.37 7.70 -2.32
C PRO A 109 -14.39 6.86 -1.55
N LEU A 110 -15.37 7.53 -0.94
CA LEU A 110 -16.48 6.87 -0.25
C LEU A 110 -17.64 6.68 -1.23
N LEU A 111 -17.71 5.50 -1.86
CA LEU A 111 -18.67 5.20 -2.93
C LEU A 111 -20.00 4.63 -2.42
N ASP A 112 -19.97 3.91 -1.29
CA ASP A 112 -21.18 3.35 -0.70
C ASP A 112 -21.92 4.45 0.06
N GLN A 113 -23.06 4.91 -0.48
CA GLN A 113 -23.89 5.97 0.12
C GLN A 113 -24.88 5.44 1.16
N GLU A 114 -25.03 4.13 1.31
CA GLU A 114 -26.01 3.51 2.22
C GLU A 114 -25.33 2.76 3.38
N GLY A 115 -24.10 2.30 3.17
CA GLY A 115 -23.34 1.46 4.10
C GLY A 115 -22.01 2.06 4.55
N SER A 116 -21.09 1.20 4.96
CA SER A 116 -19.76 1.60 5.44
C SER A 116 -18.72 1.49 4.33
N ASN A 117 -17.82 2.47 4.24
CA ASN A 117 -16.71 2.47 3.29
C ASN A 117 -15.41 2.03 3.97
N ARG A 118 -15.36 0.80 4.53
CA ARG A 118 -14.17 0.29 5.23
C ARG A 118 -12.92 0.39 4.35
N LEU A 119 -11.89 1.03 4.88
CA LEU A 119 -10.55 1.04 4.31
C LEU A 119 -9.59 0.30 5.24
N GLU A 120 -8.80 -0.61 4.68
CA GLU A 120 -7.65 -1.19 5.35
C GLU A 120 -6.51 -1.22 4.34
N LEU A 121 -5.42 -0.53 4.62
CA LEU A 121 -4.24 -0.55 3.76
C LEU A 121 -2.94 -0.43 4.56
N PHE A 122 -1.87 -0.94 3.95
CA PHE A 122 -0.51 -0.75 4.42
C PHE A 122 0.24 0.11 3.42
N GLN A 123 0.95 1.12 3.91
CA GLN A 123 1.91 1.85 3.10
C GLN A 123 3.32 1.65 3.65
N ILE A 124 4.21 1.17 2.79
CA ILE A 124 5.60 0.86 3.11
C ILE A 124 6.48 1.76 2.24
N TRP A 125 7.41 2.48 2.84
CA TRP A 125 8.46 3.18 2.09
C TRP A 125 9.72 2.35 2.10
N LEU A 126 10.17 1.96 0.91
CA LEU A 126 11.36 1.16 0.67
C LEU A 126 12.46 2.05 0.11
N ASN A 127 13.59 2.12 0.79
CA ASN A 127 14.72 2.93 0.34
C ASN A 127 15.25 2.42 -1.01
N LEU A 128 15.64 3.32 -1.92
CA LEU A 128 16.36 2.90 -3.13
C LEU A 128 17.85 2.75 -2.83
N PRO A 129 18.55 1.78 -3.48
CA PRO A 129 20.01 1.76 -3.53
C PRO A 129 20.57 3.13 -3.92
N ALA A 130 21.74 3.51 -3.41
CA ALA A 130 22.35 4.82 -3.69
C ALA A 130 22.48 5.10 -5.21
N LYS A 131 22.87 4.09 -5.99
CA LYS A 131 22.96 4.13 -7.47
C LYS A 131 21.62 4.38 -8.16
N SER A 132 20.51 4.05 -7.51
CA SER A 132 19.15 4.09 -8.06
C SER A 132 18.36 5.32 -7.62
N LYS A 133 18.85 6.14 -6.68
CA LYS A 133 18.07 7.28 -6.13
C LYS A 133 17.65 8.34 -7.15
N MET A 134 18.29 8.38 -8.31
CA MET A 134 18.06 9.38 -9.35
C MET A 134 17.52 8.80 -10.66
N VAL A 135 17.03 7.55 -10.66
CA VAL A 135 16.38 6.97 -11.84
C VAL A 135 15.07 7.72 -12.17
N PRO A 136 14.55 7.64 -13.41
CA PRO A 136 13.19 8.09 -13.69
C PRO A 136 12.17 7.44 -12.75
N PRO A 137 11.10 8.15 -12.35
CA PRO A 137 10.02 7.52 -11.60
C PRO A 137 9.40 6.38 -12.41
N PHE A 138 8.87 5.39 -11.69
CA PHE A 138 8.25 4.21 -12.27
C PHE A 138 7.01 3.83 -11.46
N PHE A 139 6.00 3.32 -12.14
CA PHE A 139 4.73 2.94 -11.54
C PHE A 139 4.35 1.54 -12.01
N ALA A 140 4.02 0.66 -11.06
CA ALA A 140 3.46 -0.66 -11.33
C ALA A 140 2.22 -0.92 -10.47
N MET A 141 1.17 -1.42 -11.10
CA MET A 141 0.07 -2.08 -10.42
C MET A 141 0.31 -3.57 -10.42
N LEU A 142 0.25 -4.19 -9.25
CA LEU A 142 0.20 -5.63 -9.09
C LEU A 142 -1.22 -5.97 -8.67
N TRP A 143 -2.01 -6.48 -9.60
CA TRP A 143 -3.41 -6.78 -9.34
C TRP A 143 -3.53 -8.00 -8.43
N SER A 144 -4.52 -8.02 -7.53
CA SER A 144 -4.68 -9.09 -6.54
C SER A 144 -4.79 -10.49 -7.17
N HIS A 145 -5.27 -10.59 -8.41
CA HIS A 145 -5.39 -11.86 -9.13
C HIS A 145 -4.08 -12.36 -9.76
N GLU A 146 -3.06 -11.49 -9.84
CA GLU A 146 -1.71 -11.82 -10.30
C GLU A 146 -0.74 -12.08 -9.13
N ILE A 147 -1.09 -11.61 -7.93
CA ILE A 147 -0.34 -11.87 -6.71
C ILE A 147 -0.59 -13.34 -6.30
N PRO A 148 0.45 -14.17 -6.14
CA PRO A 148 0.28 -15.56 -5.78
C PRO A 148 -0.10 -15.71 -4.29
N HIS A 149 -0.97 -16.69 -4.02
CA HIS A 149 -1.42 -17.02 -2.67
C HIS A 149 -1.05 -18.46 -2.29
N LEU A 150 -0.52 -18.65 -1.08
CA LEU A 150 -0.48 -19.94 -0.40
C LEU A 150 -1.67 -20.01 0.56
N LYS A 151 -2.48 -21.06 0.42
CA LYS A 151 -3.63 -21.35 1.28
C LYS A 151 -3.45 -22.70 1.96
N LEU A 152 -3.35 -22.69 3.28
CA LEU A 152 -3.35 -23.88 4.14
C LEU A 152 -4.52 -23.75 5.14
N PRO A 153 -4.90 -24.83 5.86
CA PRO A 153 -5.92 -24.71 6.90
C PRO A 153 -5.60 -23.60 7.91
N GLY A 154 -6.43 -22.57 7.96
CA GLY A 154 -6.28 -21.41 8.84
C GLY A 154 -5.12 -20.46 8.51
N VAL A 155 -4.46 -20.61 7.35
CA VAL A 155 -3.33 -19.78 6.92
C VAL A 155 -3.55 -19.30 5.50
N GLU A 156 -3.43 -17.99 5.29
CA GLU A 156 -3.36 -17.40 3.96
C GLU A 156 -2.15 -16.47 3.87
N VAL A 157 -1.29 -16.71 2.89
CA VAL A 157 -0.12 -15.88 2.59
C VAL A 157 -0.26 -15.37 1.17
N ALA A 158 -0.22 -14.05 0.97
CA ALA A 158 -0.09 -13.46 -0.35
C ALA A 158 1.32 -12.87 -0.50
N ALA A 159 2.04 -13.26 -1.56
CA ALA A 159 3.40 -12.83 -1.78
C ALA A 159 3.45 -11.69 -2.82
N VAL A 160 3.67 -10.47 -2.34
CA VAL A 160 3.83 -9.27 -3.20
C VAL A 160 5.20 -9.28 -3.88
N CYS A 161 6.25 -9.67 -3.16
CA CYS A 161 7.57 -9.87 -3.73
C CYS A 161 8.38 -10.93 -2.97
N GLY A 162 9.46 -11.38 -3.62
CA GLY A 162 10.32 -12.46 -3.13
C GLY A 162 9.83 -13.84 -3.55
N GLN A 163 10.73 -14.81 -3.54
CA GLN A 163 10.48 -16.15 -4.07
C GLN A 163 10.26 -17.18 -2.95
N GLY A 164 9.75 -18.36 -3.29
CA GLY A 164 9.71 -19.53 -2.39
C GLY A 164 8.70 -19.45 -1.23
N TYR A 165 7.86 -18.43 -1.19
CA TYR A 165 6.76 -18.31 -0.22
C TYR A 165 5.46 -18.98 -0.71
N THR A 166 5.32 -19.11 -2.02
CA THR A 166 4.17 -19.66 -2.76
C THR A 166 4.69 -20.59 -3.86
N GLU A 167 3.80 -21.37 -4.48
CA GLU A 167 4.16 -22.22 -5.63
C GLU A 167 4.53 -21.37 -6.86
N ASP A 168 3.70 -20.35 -7.13
CA ASP A 168 3.91 -19.40 -8.22
C ASP A 168 4.80 -18.24 -7.79
N SER A 169 5.57 -17.70 -8.73
CA SER A 169 6.37 -16.49 -8.53
C SER A 169 5.50 -15.23 -8.60
N PRO A 170 5.77 -14.22 -7.76
CA PRO A 170 5.08 -12.94 -7.87
C PRO A 170 5.46 -12.19 -9.16
N PRO A 171 4.64 -11.21 -9.57
CA PRO A 171 5.00 -10.27 -10.64
C PRO A 171 6.37 -9.59 -10.38
N PRO A 172 7.09 -9.18 -11.43
CA PRO A 172 8.37 -8.52 -11.26
C PRO A 172 8.21 -7.18 -10.52
N PRO A 173 9.09 -6.88 -9.56
CA PRO A 173 9.10 -5.58 -8.88
C PRO A 173 9.64 -4.47 -9.81
N PRO A 174 9.59 -3.19 -9.39
CA PRO A 174 10.15 -2.10 -10.18
C PRO A 174 11.63 -2.32 -10.54
N PRO A 175 12.07 -1.97 -11.77
CA PRO A 175 13.39 -2.35 -12.29
C PRO A 175 14.61 -1.92 -11.47
N HIS A 176 14.46 -0.87 -10.64
CA HIS A 176 15.54 -0.28 -9.86
C HIS A 176 15.39 -0.48 -8.34
N SER A 177 14.37 -1.25 -7.93
CA SER A 177 14.12 -1.64 -6.55
C SER A 177 15.21 -2.56 -6.02
N TRP A 178 15.41 -2.58 -4.70
CA TRP A 178 16.15 -3.67 -4.04
C TRP A 178 15.57 -5.05 -4.39
N ALA A 179 14.26 -5.15 -4.61
CA ALA A 179 13.63 -6.41 -4.97
C ALA A 179 14.03 -6.92 -6.38
N SER A 180 14.64 -6.06 -7.20
CA SER A 180 15.16 -6.39 -8.53
C SER A 180 16.67 -6.65 -8.54
N GLU A 181 17.37 -6.42 -7.42
CA GLU A 181 18.83 -6.60 -7.36
C GLU A 181 19.18 -8.08 -7.14
N PRO A 182 20.04 -8.68 -7.99
CA PRO A 182 20.51 -10.04 -7.79
C PRO A 182 21.18 -10.21 -6.41
N GLY A 183 20.79 -11.26 -5.68
CA GLY A 183 21.31 -11.53 -4.34
C GLY A 183 20.72 -10.66 -3.22
N ALA A 184 19.79 -9.74 -3.51
CA ALA A 184 19.01 -9.08 -2.48
C ALA A 184 17.97 -10.05 -1.89
N HIS A 185 17.85 -10.06 -0.56
CA HIS A 185 16.89 -10.88 0.17
C HIS A 185 15.73 -10.02 0.65
N LEU A 186 14.83 -9.67 -0.25
CA LEU A 186 13.67 -8.83 0.05
C LEU A 186 12.37 -9.59 -0.24
N GLY A 187 11.52 -9.68 0.78
CA GLY A 187 10.17 -10.23 0.68
C GLY A 187 9.15 -9.27 1.26
N ILE A 188 8.02 -9.11 0.57
CA ILE A 188 6.85 -8.38 1.05
C ILE A 188 5.69 -9.36 0.99
N LEU A 189 5.17 -9.71 2.17
CA LEU A 189 4.11 -10.69 2.34
C LEU A 189 2.97 -10.07 3.13
N THR A 190 1.75 -10.48 2.81
CA THR A 190 0.64 -10.36 3.75
C THR A 190 0.30 -11.75 4.27
N ILE A 191 0.18 -11.87 5.59
CA ILE A 191 -0.02 -13.16 6.26
C ILE A 191 -1.27 -13.02 7.15
N LYS A 192 -2.25 -13.88 6.92
CA LYS A 192 -3.44 -14.02 7.75
C LYS A 192 -3.43 -15.39 8.42
N LEU A 193 -3.53 -15.40 9.75
CA LEU A 193 -3.58 -16.60 10.58
C LEU A 193 -4.89 -16.62 11.37
N GLU A 194 -5.62 -17.73 11.29
CA GLU A 194 -6.73 -18.01 12.20
C GLU A 194 -6.21 -18.34 13.61
N PRO A 195 -7.03 -18.18 14.67
CA PRO A 195 -6.62 -18.53 16.02
C PRO A 195 -6.09 -19.97 16.13
N GLY A 196 -4.85 -20.12 16.61
CA GLY A 196 -4.18 -21.42 16.76
C GLY A 196 -3.51 -21.95 15.49
N ALA A 197 -3.67 -21.29 14.34
CA ALA A 197 -2.92 -21.63 13.15
C ALA A 197 -1.43 -21.29 13.33
N THR A 198 -0.57 -22.09 12.71
CA THR A 198 0.87 -21.89 12.71
C THR A 198 1.39 -22.00 11.29
N TRP A 199 2.31 -21.11 10.95
CA TRP A 199 3.03 -21.17 9.69
C TRP A 199 4.49 -20.77 9.94
N THR A 200 5.41 -21.57 9.41
CA THR A 200 6.84 -21.29 9.49
C THR A 200 7.23 -20.51 8.25
N LEU A 201 7.60 -19.23 8.44
CA LEU A 201 8.14 -18.41 7.37
C LEU A 201 9.43 -19.06 6.83
N PRO A 202 9.50 -19.41 5.52
CA PRO A 202 10.73 -19.91 4.92
C PRO A 202 11.87 -18.91 5.07
N ALA A 203 13.11 -19.42 5.17
CA ALA A 203 14.26 -18.54 5.03
C ALA A 203 14.20 -17.83 3.67
N ALA A 204 14.44 -16.52 3.66
CA ALA A 204 14.39 -15.73 2.44
C ALA A 204 15.30 -16.39 1.38
N PRO A 205 14.75 -16.94 0.29
CA PRO A 205 15.59 -17.51 -0.75
C PRO A 205 16.30 -16.36 -1.45
N SER A 206 17.55 -16.57 -1.88
CA SER A 206 18.18 -15.62 -2.79
C SER A 206 17.25 -15.48 -4.00
N ILE A 207 16.83 -14.26 -4.33
CA ILE A 207 16.20 -14.01 -5.62
C ILE A 207 17.21 -14.51 -6.66
N ILE A 208 16.75 -15.46 -7.48
CA ILE A 208 17.55 -16.46 -8.21
C ILE A 208 18.76 -15.87 -8.96
N ALA A 209 19.83 -16.68 -9.02
CA ALA A 209 21.09 -16.50 -9.74
C ALA A 209 20.94 -16.23 -11.25
#